data_AF-A0A6J1X0W8-F1
#
_entry.id   AF-A0A6J1X0W8-F1
#
_cell.length_a   1.000
_cell.length_b   1.000
_cell.length_c   1.000
_cell.angle_alpha   90.00
_cell.angle_beta   90.00
_cell.angle_gamma   90.00
#
_symmetry.space_group_name_H-M   'P 1'
#
loop_
_entity.id
_entity.type
_entity.pdbx_description
1 polymer ?
#
loop_
_entity_poly.entity_id
_entity_poly.type
_entity_poly.pdbx_seq_one_letter_code
_entity_poly.pdbx_strand_id
1 'polypeptide(L)'
;MKIAVEGCAHGELEKIYECIETLQDREKIKIDLLICCGDFQSVRNNEDLKAMAVPEKYQRICTFHKYYSGERRAPILTIFIGGNHEASNYLQELPYGGWVAPNIYYLGRAGIIKFGNLRIGGLSGIFKGHDYLQGLWESPPYSQNSLRSVYHVRSLDVFRLSQLNEKVHVMLSHDWPRGITNYGDAENLLRRKPFLREDIETNHLGSVPAEKLLHELKPDYWFAAHLHCQFAALVKHEDNTETKFLALDKCLPKRRHLQILDIPEEYDGDKLLKQDVEWLTVLKSTNHLLSVKNMDCHMPGPGGNERYDYRPTEEEKNDVLNIMQDLTIKEDSFVRTAPVYNPRAPKCAPSNPRMNPQTMNLCDKLCIDDPLQVVMARSGRVLTQPSPDDNNVTSTSETLVRVSVSSVEHTPMKCSKLSLPPPNTPTECNGEESLKNSICSPESTFASMDNMNTTDDSSTPTTNGTKKAFKRRNISIYNTPNGEDTVSDTSSGLVDSDSPRSNKLPFKSYYYSDS
;
A
#
# COMPACT_ATOMS: atom_id res chain seq x y z
N MET A 1 12.19 -0.42 22.78
CA MET A 1 12.18 -1.61 21.89
C MET A 1 13.10 -1.35 20.69
N LYS A 2 13.58 -2.38 20.00
CA LYS A 2 14.38 -2.24 18.77
C LYS A 2 13.58 -2.67 17.55
N ILE A 3 13.50 -1.80 16.55
CA ILE A 3 12.77 -2.08 15.30
C ILE A 3 13.74 -2.04 14.13
N ALA A 4 13.69 -3.08 13.30
CA ALA A 4 14.33 -3.07 12.00
C ALA A 4 13.35 -2.52 10.95
N VAL A 5 13.82 -1.60 10.11
CA VAL A 5 13.07 -1.04 8.99
C VAL A 5 13.77 -1.46 7.70
N GLU A 6 13.02 -2.06 6.79
CA GLU A 6 13.46 -2.51 5.47
C GLU A 6 12.77 -1.67 4.38
N GLY A 7 13.53 -1.29 3.35
CA GLY A 7 13.00 -0.66 2.13
C GLY A 7 12.20 -1.63 1.27
N CYS A 8 12.61 -1.83 0.01
CA CYS A 8 11.94 -2.77 -0.90
C CYS A 8 12.50 -4.20 -0.75
N ALA A 9 11.65 -5.16 -0.38
CA ALA A 9 12.10 -6.54 -0.15
C ALA A 9 12.29 -7.37 -1.44
N HIS A 10 11.43 -7.18 -2.45
CA HIS A 10 11.36 -7.96 -3.69
C HIS A 10 11.42 -9.50 -3.49
N GLY A 11 10.79 -9.99 -2.42
CA GLY A 11 10.73 -11.42 -2.08
C GLY A 11 12.02 -12.03 -1.53
N GLU A 12 13.05 -11.21 -1.24
CA GLU A 12 14.34 -11.64 -0.68
C GLU A 12 14.29 -11.86 0.86
N LEU A 13 13.19 -12.43 1.36
CA LEU A 13 12.90 -12.55 2.79
C LEU A 13 13.96 -13.35 3.56
N GLU A 14 14.44 -14.45 2.99
CA GLU A 14 15.52 -15.23 3.61
C GLU A 14 16.77 -14.36 3.85
N LYS A 15 17.18 -13.54 2.88
CA LYS A 15 18.36 -12.65 3.03
C LYS A 15 18.12 -11.57 4.07
N ILE A 16 16.91 -11.02 4.14
CA ILE A 16 16.54 -10.00 5.13
C ILE A 16 16.62 -10.61 6.53
N TYR A 17 16.04 -11.78 6.74
CA TYR A 17 16.09 -12.46 8.03
C TYR A 17 17.51 -12.90 8.42
N GLU A 18 18.30 -13.46 7.49
CA GLU A 18 19.70 -13.80 7.72
C GLU A 18 20.54 -12.57 8.11
N CYS A 19 20.28 -11.42 7.48
CA CYS A 19 20.92 -10.15 7.82
C CYS A 19 20.57 -9.71 9.25
N ILE A 20 19.29 -9.77 9.62
CA ILE A 20 18.80 -9.45 10.97
C ILE A 20 19.43 -10.38 12.01
N GLU A 21 19.42 -11.70 11.78
CA GLU A 21 20.03 -12.69 12.68
C GLU A 21 21.52 -12.42 12.87
N THR A 22 22.25 -12.20 11.77
CA THR A 22 23.69 -11.85 11.80
C THR A 22 23.94 -10.58 12.61
N LEU A 23 23.09 -9.56 12.46
CA LEU A 23 23.21 -8.30 13.21
C LEU A 23 22.92 -8.49 14.70
N GLN A 24 21.87 -9.26 15.06
CA GLN A 24 21.57 -9.59 16.45
C GLN A 24 22.74 -10.33 17.11
N ASP A 25 23.31 -11.33 16.42
CA ASP A 25 24.41 -12.13 16.93
C ASP A 25 25.70 -11.32 17.09
N ARG A 26 25.99 -10.43 16.14
CA ARG A 26 27.20 -9.61 16.14
C ARG A 26 27.13 -8.49 17.18
N GLU A 27 26.04 -7.75 17.21
CA GLU A 27 25.87 -6.59 18.09
C GLU A 27 25.30 -6.96 19.47
N LYS A 28 24.94 -8.23 19.68
CA LYS A 28 24.31 -8.73 20.92
C LYS A 28 23.05 -7.96 21.30
N ILE A 29 22.22 -7.70 20.29
CA ILE A 29 20.92 -7.03 20.44
C ILE A 29 19.78 -8.00 20.11
N LYS A 30 18.59 -7.71 20.63
CA LYS A 30 17.34 -8.33 20.20
C LYS A 30 16.50 -7.30 19.46
N ILE A 31 16.08 -7.63 18.26
CA ILE A 31 15.17 -6.84 17.45
C ILE A 31 13.76 -7.41 17.70
N ASP A 32 12.83 -6.54 18.09
CA ASP A 32 11.48 -6.91 18.51
C ASP A 32 10.50 -6.98 17.32
N LEU A 33 10.73 -6.15 16.30
CA LEU A 33 9.85 -6.02 15.13
C LEU A 33 10.65 -5.72 13.85
N LEU A 34 10.21 -6.28 12.73
CA LEU A 34 10.60 -5.88 11.38
C LEU A 34 9.44 -5.16 10.68
N ILE A 35 9.71 -3.99 10.10
CA ILE A 35 8.76 -3.24 9.27
C ILE A 35 9.31 -3.18 7.83
N CYS A 36 8.53 -3.62 6.85
CA CYS A 36 8.86 -3.52 5.42
C CYS A 36 7.99 -2.47 4.72
N CYS A 37 8.62 -1.50 4.07
CA CYS A 37 7.94 -0.37 3.43
C CYS A 37 7.39 -0.66 2.02
N GLY A 38 7.13 -1.93 1.69
CA GLY A 38 6.51 -2.36 0.43
C GLY A 38 7.43 -3.06 -0.56
N ASP A 39 6.87 -3.36 -1.73
CA ASP A 39 7.42 -4.33 -2.68
C ASP A 39 7.82 -5.63 -1.95
N PHE A 40 6.93 -6.11 -1.07
CA PHE A 40 7.18 -7.27 -0.22
C PHE A 40 7.19 -8.56 -1.04
N GLN A 41 6.33 -8.63 -2.05
CA GLN A 41 6.18 -9.74 -2.98
C GLN A 41 5.72 -11.04 -2.31
N SER A 42 4.54 -10.99 -1.66
CA SER A 42 3.89 -12.12 -0.97
C SER A 42 3.30 -13.18 -1.92
N VAL A 43 4.08 -13.65 -2.89
CA VAL A 43 3.63 -14.59 -3.93
C VAL A 43 3.55 -16.03 -3.38
N ARG A 44 2.34 -16.60 -3.29
CA ARG A 44 2.11 -17.95 -2.77
C ARG A 44 2.39 -19.04 -3.80
N ASN A 45 2.09 -18.77 -5.08
CA ASN A 45 2.16 -19.73 -6.17
C ASN A 45 2.27 -19.04 -7.56
N ASN A 46 2.15 -19.83 -8.64
CA ASN A 46 2.27 -19.35 -10.02
C ASN A 46 1.11 -18.43 -10.48
N GLU A 47 -0.07 -18.53 -9.88
CA GLU A 47 -1.21 -17.63 -10.19
C GLU A 47 -0.93 -16.23 -9.65
N ASP A 48 -0.50 -16.13 -8.39
CA ASP A 48 -0.09 -14.88 -7.77
C ASP A 48 1.06 -14.22 -8.56
N LEU A 49 2.00 -15.02 -9.08
CA LEU A 49 3.11 -14.50 -9.88
C LEU A 49 2.62 -13.81 -11.16
N LYS A 50 1.52 -14.31 -11.76
CA LYS A 50 0.86 -13.71 -12.92
C LYS A 50 -0.03 -12.52 -12.56
N ALA A 51 -0.39 -12.36 -11.28
CA ALA A 51 -1.09 -11.20 -10.75
C ALA A 51 -0.17 -10.03 -10.38
N MET A 52 1.15 -10.19 -10.54
CA MET A 52 2.12 -9.15 -10.26
C MET A 52 2.40 -8.30 -11.49
N ALA A 53 2.39 -6.97 -11.34
CA ALA A 53 2.67 -6.01 -12.42
C ALA A 53 4.18 -5.89 -12.73
N VAL A 54 4.81 -7.02 -13.07
CA VAL A 54 6.22 -7.12 -13.44
C VAL A 54 6.31 -7.76 -14.83
N PRO A 55 7.16 -7.26 -15.75
CA PRO A 55 7.36 -7.92 -17.03
C PRO A 55 7.76 -9.39 -16.85
N GLU A 56 7.17 -10.28 -17.65
CA GLU A 56 7.26 -11.74 -17.45
C GLU A 56 8.68 -12.28 -17.28
N LYS A 57 9.65 -11.74 -18.03
CA LYS A 57 11.08 -12.13 -17.92
C LYS A 57 11.74 -11.83 -16.56
N TYR A 58 11.15 -10.93 -15.76
CA TYR A 58 11.67 -10.57 -14.43
C TYR A 58 10.84 -11.16 -13.29
N GLN A 59 9.76 -11.88 -13.59
CA GLN A 59 8.95 -12.54 -12.58
C GLN A 59 9.72 -13.70 -11.94
N ARG A 60 9.94 -13.62 -10.62
CA ARG A 60 10.59 -14.66 -9.82
C ARG A 60 9.68 -15.03 -8.64
N ILE A 61 9.55 -16.32 -8.36
CA ILE A 61 8.75 -16.82 -7.22
C ILE A 61 9.36 -16.43 -5.87
N CYS A 62 10.69 -16.23 -5.84
CA CYS A 62 11.48 -15.91 -4.64
C CYS A 62 11.18 -16.88 -3.48
N THR A 63 11.05 -16.38 -2.24
CA THR A 63 11.04 -17.23 -1.04
C THR A 63 9.76 -17.17 -0.20
N PHE A 64 8.84 -16.24 -0.46
CA PHE A 64 7.63 -16.08 0.37
C PHE A 64 6.77 -17.35 0.45
N HIS A 65 6.64 -18.09 -0.66
CA HIS A 65 5.84 -19.33 -0.69
C HIS A 65 6.24 -20.35 0.38
N LYS A 66 7.51 -20.35 0.84
CA LYS A 66 8.00 -21.23 1.91
C LYS A 66 7.39 -20.87 3.25
N TYR A 67 7.28 -19.58 3.55
CA TYR A 67 6.64 -19.07 4.77
C TYR A 67 5.12 -19.32 4.74
N TYR A 68 4.50 -19.10 3.58
CA TYR A 68 3.09 -19.41 3.38
C TYR A 68 2.78 -20.91 3.57
N SER A 69 3.66 -21.78 3.08
CA SER A 69 3.48 -23.24 3.15
C SER A 69 3.71 -23.84 4.53
N GLY A 70 4.44 -23.14 5.41
CA GLY A 70 4.95 -23.66 6.67
C GLY A 70 6.32 -24.35 6.60
N GLU A 71 6.96 -24.43 5.41
CA GLU A 71 8.35 -24.88 5.26
C GLU A 71 9.32 -24.03 6.10
N ARG A 72 9.03 -22.72 6.21
CA ARG A 72 9.76 -21.78 7.06
C ARG A 72 8.79 -20.97 7.92
N ARG A 73 9.29 -20.48 9.04
CA ARG A 73 8.59 -19.49 9.89
C ARG A 73 9.43 -18.24 9.96
N ALA A 74 8.81 -17.05 9.91
CA ALA A 74 9.54 -15.81 10.09
C ALA A 74 10.10 -15.74 11.53
N PRO A 75 11.40 -15.49 11.72
CA PRO A 75 12.05 -15.52 13.03
C PRO A 75 11.69 -14.30 13.91
N ILE A 76 11.17 -13.24 13.28
CA ILE A 76 10.76 -12.00 13.91
C ILE A 76 9.39 -11.58 13.38
N LEU A 77 8.57 -10.98 14.25
CA LEU A 77 7.30 -10.41 13.80
C LEU A 77 7.58 -9.41 12.68
N THR A 78 6.97 -9.64 11.53
CA THR A 78 7.19 -8.84 10.32
C THR A 78 5.89 -8.17 9.93
N ILE A 79 5.88 -6.84 9.88
CA ILE A 79 4.76 -6.04 9.42
C ILE A 79 5.13 -5.41 8.08
N PHE A 80 4.22 -5.39 7.12
CA PHE A 80 4.48 -4.72 5.83
C PHE A 80 3.24 -4.03 5.26
N ILE A 81 3.50 -3.01 4.44
CA ILE A 81 2.52 -2.41 3.52
C ILE A 81 2.80 -2.89 2.09
N GLY A 82 1.86 -2.74 1.16
CA GLY A 82 2.06 -3.10 -0.24
C GLY A 82 2.81 -2.01 -1.01
N GLY A 83 3.62 -2.41 -1.98
CA GLY A 83 4.18 -1.52 -3.01
C GLY A 83 3.51 -1.69 -4.37
N ASN A 84 4.28 -1.63 -5.45
CA ASN A 84 3.82 -1.84 -6.83
C ASN A 84 4.20 -3.22 -7.41
N HIS A 85 5.11 -3.96 -6.77
CA HIS A 85 5.50 -5.32 -7.15
C HIS A 85 4.95 -6.34 -6.15
N GLU A 86 3.63 -6.51 -6.17
CA GLU A 86 2.92 -7.36 -5.21
C GLU A 86 2.10 -8.45 -5.90
N ALA A 87 1.87 -9.54 -5.15
CA ALA A 87 0.77 -10.46 -5.41
C ALA A 87 -0.56 -9.76 -5.11
N SER A 88 -0.97 -8.84 -5.99
CA SER A 88 -2.09 -7.93 -5.73
C SER A 88 -3.41 -8.67 -5.53
N ASN A 89 -3.59 -9.81 -6.19
CA ASN A 89 -4.73 -10.69 -5.94
C ASN A 89 -4.78 -11.20 -4.51
N TYR A 90 -3.64 -11.57 -3.91
CA TYR A 90 -3.60 -12.04 -2.53
C TYR A 90 -3.83 -10.88 -1.54
N LEU A 91 -3.17 -9.72 -1.77
CA LEU A 91 -3.36 -8.56 -0.90
C LEU A 91 -4.79 -8.00 -0.97
N GLN A 92 -5.48 -8.13 -2.11
CA GLN A 92 -6.91 -7.80 -2.23
C GLN A 92 -7.82 -8.71 -1.40
N GLU A 93 -7.38 -9.92 -1.02
CA GLU A 93 -8.12 -10.78 -0.09
C GLU A 93 -8.09 -10.23 1.35
N LEU A 94 -7.20 -9.28 1.65
CA LEU A 94 -6.95 -8.71 2.98
C LEU A 94 -6.96 -7.17 2.97
N PRO A 95 -8.04 -6.50 2.49
CA PRO A 95 -8.07 -5.05 2.32
C PRO A 95 -7.92 -4.28 3.64
N TYR A 96 -8.33 -4.88 4.75
CA TYR A 96 -8.25 -4.34 6.11
C TYR A 96 -7.07 -4.90 6.93
N GLY A 97 -6.14 -5.59 6.26
CA GLY A 97 -4.99 -6.24 6.88
C GLY A 97 -5.28 -7.66 7.40
N GLY A 98 -4.20 -8.39 7.69
CA GLY A 98 -4.27 -9.77 8.16
C GLY A 98 -2.94 -10.50 8.03
N TRP A 99 -2.85 -11.67 8.65
CA TRP A 99 -1.70 -12.56 8.49
C TRP A 99 -1.66 -13.12 7.08
N VAL A 100 -0.53 -12.94 6.41
CA VAL A 100 -0.27 -13.53 5.09
C VAL A 100 0.52 -14.83 5.19
N ALA A 101 1.18 -15.05 6.32
CA ALA A 101 1.89 -16.25 6.74
C ALA A 101 2.12 -16.15 8.27
N PRO A 102 2.47 -17.26 8.94
CA PRO A 102 2.84 -17.23 10.36
C PRO A 102 3.91 -16.16 10.64
N ASN A 103 3.62 -15.26 11.59
CA ASN A 103 4.47 -14.16 12.02
C ASN A 103 4.76 -13.07 10.97
N ILE A 104 3.99 -13.02 9.87
CA ILE A 104 4.05 -11.99 8.82
C ILE A 104 2.66 -11.37 8.62
N TYR A 105 2.50 -10.10 8.97
CA TYR A 105 1.25 -9.36 8.96
C TYR A 105 1.24 -8.27 7.89
N TYR A 106 0.23 -8.30 7.01
CA TYR A 106 -0.05 -7.24 6.06
C TYR A 106 -0.94 -6.18 6.72
N LEU A 107 -0.58 -4.90 6.60
CA LEU A 107 -1.33 -3.81 7.22
C LEU A 107 -2.68 -3.50 6.55
N GLY A 108 -2.90 -4.01 5.34
CA GLY A 108 -4.07 -3.67 4.51
C GLY A 108 -3.79 -2.54 3.53
N ARG A 109 -4.83 -2.12 2.78
CA ARG A 109 -4.74 -1.00 1.84
C ARG A 109 -4.35 0.30 2.54
N ALA A 110 -4.99 0.53 3.68
CA ALA A 110 -4.61 1.47 4.70
C ALA A 110 -5.01 0.89 6.05
N GLY A 111 -4.30 1.26 7.11
CA GLY A 111 -4.57 0.70 8.43
C GLY A 111 -3.81 1.42 9.54
N ILE A 112 -4.34 1.32 10.76
CA ILE A 112 -3.59 1.57 12.00
C ILE A 112 -3.65 0.30 12.86
N ILE A 113 -2.51 -0.10 13.41
CA ILE A 113 -2.37 -1.18 14.38
C ILE A 113 -1.52 -0.72 15.55
N LYS A 114 -1.56 -1.47 16.65
CA LYS A 114 -0.65 -1.28 17.79
C LYS A 114 0.30 -2.47 17.93
N PHE A 115 1.56 -2.20 18.22
CA PHE A 115 2.54 -3.20 18.67
C PHE A 115 3.07 -2.75 20.03
N GLY A 116 2.63 -3.42 21.10
CA GLY A 116 2.76 -2.86 22.44
C GLY A 116 1.97 -1.55 22.54
N ASN A 117 2.63 -0.46 22.90
CA ASN A 117 2.04 0.89 22.92
C ASN A 117 2.38 1.69 21.65
N LEU A 118 3.21 1.15 20.75
CA LEU A 118 3.56 1.81 19.50
C LEU A 118 2.39 1.73 18.52
N ARG A 119 1.97 2.88 18.00
CA ARG A 119 0.85 3.00 17.05
C ARG A 119 1.40 3.21 15.65
N ILE A 120 1.18 2.23 14.78
CA ILE A 120 1.78 2.14 13.45
C ILE A 120 0.67 2.25 12.40
N GLY A 121 0.73 3.30 11.61
CA GLY A 121 -0.12 3.51 10.45
C GLY A 121 0.58 3.17 9.15
N GLY A 122 -0.19 2.85 8.11
CA GLY A 122 0.38 2.67 6.79
C GLY A 122 -0.61 2.88 5.66
N LEU A 123 -0.06 3.28 4.53
CA LEU A 123 -0.72 3.52 3.27
C LEU A 123 -0.03 2.68 2.20
N SER A 124 -0.68 1.60 1.77
CA SER A 124 -0.16 0.71 0.74
C SER A 124 -0.31 1.31 -0.66
N GLY A 125 0.64 0.99 -1.53
CA GLY A 125 0.58 1.30 -2.95
C GLY A 125 1.38 2.54 -3.35
N ILE A 126 1.18 2.95 -4.61
CA ILE A 126 1.78 4.17 -5.17
C ILE A 126 0.71 5.13 -5.69
N PHE A 127 1.00 6.42 -5.68
CA PHE A 127 0.07 7.45 -6.14
C PHE A 127 0.04 7.57 -7.67
N LYS A 128 -1.17 7.55 -8.24
CA LYS A 128 -1.47 7.98 -9.61
C LYS A 128 -2.72 8.82 -9.64
N GLY A 129 -2.60 10.09 -10.02
CA GLY A 129 -3.70 11.06 -9.96
C GLY A 129 -4.96 10.64 -10.72
N HIS A 130 -4.83 9.94 -11.85
CA HIS A 130 -5.98 9.50 -12.66
C HIS A 130 -6.79 8.36 -12.05
N ASP A 131 -6.23 7.60 -11.10
CA ASP A 131 -6.93 6.52 -10.40
C ASP A 131 -7.32 6.92 -8.97
N TYR A 132 -6.74 8.01 -8.44
CA TYR A 132 -6.87 8.40 -7.04
C TYR A 132 -8.32 8.58 -6.60
N LEU A 133 -9.16 9.20 -7.43
CA LEU A 133 -10.56 9.46 -7.10
C LEU A 133 -11.47 8.26 -7.41
N GLN A 134 -11.00 7.23 -8.11
CA GLN A 134 -11.86 6.11 -8.50
C GLN A 134 -12.28 5.24 -7.31
N GLY A 135 -13.32 4.42 -7.48
CA GLY A 135 -13.61 3.33 -6.55
C GLY A 135 -12.63 2.15 -6.67
N LEU A 136 -12.84 1.13 -5.83
CA LEU A 136 -12.12 -0.15 -5.86
C LEU A 136 -12.84 -1.13 -6.78
N TRP A 137 -12.51 -1.13 -8.08
CA TRP A 137 -13.24 -1.89 -9.09
C TRP A 137 -12.45 -3.07 -9.66
N GLU A 138 -11.14 -3.13 -9.40
CA GLU A 138 -10.24 -4.14 -9.93
C GLU A 138 -10.50 -5.51 -9.31
N SER A 139 -10.50 -6.55 -10.14
CA SER A 139 -10.52 -7.94 -9.69
C SER A 139 -9.92 -8.86 -10.76
N PRO A 140 -9.40 -10.05 -10.39
CA PRO A 140 -9.04 -11.08 -11.37
C PRO A 140 -10.25 -11.46 -12.24
N PRO A 141 -10.11 -11.82 -13.52
CA PRO A 141 -8.86 -11.77 -14.28
C PRO A 141 -8.51 -10.32 -14.62
N TYR A 142 -7.27 -9.91 -14.35
CA TYR A 142 -6.85 -8.54 -14.59
C TYR A 142 -6.56 -8.29 -16.07
N SER A 143 -7.02 -7.14 -16.56
CA SER A 143 -6.43 -6.48 -17.72
C SER A 143 -5.05 -5.91 -17.37
N GLN A 144 -4.27 -5.51 -18.39
CA GLN A 144 -3.00 -4.81 -18.18
C GLN A 144 -3.15 -3.51 -17.38
N ASN A 145 -4.29 -2.83 -17.48
CA ASN A 145 -4.54 -1.59 -16.74
C ASN A 145 -4.90 -1.91 -15.28
N SER A 146 -5.86 -2.81 -15.06
CA SER A 146 -6.29 -3.20 -13.70
C SER A 146 -5.19 -3.91 -12.90
N LEU A 147 -4.25 -4.59 -13.57
CA LEU A 147 -3.07 -5.16 -12.93
C LEU A 147 -2.18 -4.07 -12.30
N ARG A 148 -2.22 -2.84 -12.82
CA ARG A 148 -1.48 -1.69 -12.30
C ARG A 148 -2.32 -0.86 -11.33
N SER A 149 -3.57 -0.59 -11.70
CA SER A 149 -4.41 0.29 -10.90
C SER A 149 -4.82 -0.31 -9.55
N VAL A 150 -4.82 -1.64 -9.41
CA VAL A 150 -5.16 -2.36 -8.17
C VAL A 150 -4.33 -1.92 -6.94
N TYR A 151 -3.05 -1.61 -7.13
CA TYR A 151 -2.15 -1.15 -6.06
C TYR A 151 -2.01 0.38 -6.04
N HIS A 152 -2.76 1.13 -6.84
CA HIS A 152 -2.72 2.59 -6.73
C HIS A 152 -3.50 3.03 -5.48
N VAL A 153 -2.99 4.08 -4.83
CA VAL A 153 -3.64 4.73 -3.67
C VAL A 153 -5.00 5.30 -4.07
N ARG A 154 -6.00 5.23 -3.18
CA ARG A 154 -7.34 5.80 -3.38
C ARG A 154 -7.65 6.89 -2.35
N SER A 155 -8.54 7.82 -2.74
CA SER A 155 -8.99 8.94 -1.91
C SER A 155 -9.70 8.46 -0.64
N LEU A 156 -10.43 7.34 -0.70
CA LEU A 156 -11.08 6.73 0.47
C LEU A 156 -10.07 6.32 1.55
N ASP A 157 -8.98 5.67 1.16
CA ASP A 157 -7.95 5.17 2.08
C ASP A 157 -7.28 6.35 2.81
N VAL A 158 -6.99 7.42 2.07
CA VAL A 158 -6.37 8.66 2.58
C VAL A 158 -7.35 9.46 3.43
N PHE A 159 -8.61 9.54 3.01
CA PHE A 159 -9.66 10.21 3.78
C PHE A 159 -9.83 9.54 5.13
N ARG A 160 -9.91 8.21 5.20
CA ARG A 160 -10.01 7.48 6.47
C ARG A 160 -8.83 7.75 7.38
N LEU A 161 -7.60 7.72 6.86
CA LEU A 161 -6.41 8.04 7.63
C LEU A 161 -6.40 9.48 8.15
N SER A 162 -7.03 10.44 7.45
CA SER A 162 -7.16 11.82 7.94
C SER A 162 -8.24 12.00 9.02
N GLN A 163 -8.99 10.95 9.39
CA GLN A 163 -10.04 11.01 10.43
C GLN A 163 -9.55 10.53 11.81
N LEU A 164 -8.25 10.65 12.09
CA LEU A 164 -7.65 10.24 13.36
C LEU A 164 -7.46 11.44 14.30
N ASN A 165 -7.78 11.29 15.58
CA ASN A 165 -7.47 12.26 16.63
C ASN A 165 -6.22 11.86 17.41
N GLU A 166 -6.07 10.56 17.71
CA GLU A 166 -4.96 10.08 18.51
C GLU A 166 -3.65 10.13 17.71
N LYS A 167 -2.53 10.37 18.40
CA LYS A 167 -1.20 10.44 17.78
C LYS A 167 -0.85 9.13 17.08
N VAL A 168 -0.40 9.21 15.83
CA VAL A 168 0.23 8.10 15.11
C VAL A 168 1.74 8.22 15.29
N HIS A 169 2.40 7.19 15.80
CA HIS A 169 3.83 7.29 16.13
C HIS A 169 4.71 6.98 14.90
N VAL A 170 4.31 5.98 14.11
CA VAL A 170 5.00 5.57 12.89
C VAL A 170 4.01 5.57 11.75
N MET A 171 4.32 6.25 10.64
CA MET A 171 3.55 6.17 9.41
C MET A 171 4.38 5.57 8.28
N LEU A 172 3.77 4.68 7.50
CA LEU A 172 4.42 3.99 6.39
C LEU A 172 3.77 4.38 5.06
N SER A 173 4.58 4.62 4.03
CA SER A 173 4.12 4.70 2.64
C SER A 173 5.15 4.06 1.72
N HIS A 174 4.75 3.49 0.58
CA HIS A 174 5.75 2.91 -0.32
C HIS A 174 6.52 4.01 -1.06
N ASP A 175 5.79 4.88 -1.76
CA ASP A 175 6.36 6.09 -2.35
C ASP A 175 6.54 7.20 -1.30
N TRP A 176 7.43 8.14 -1.59
CA TRP A 176 7.79 9.20 -0.65
C TRP A 176 6.68 10.24 -0.58
N PRO A 177 6.44 10.89 0.57
CA PRO A 177 5.70 12.15 0.62
C PRO A 177 6.29 13.14 -0.38
N ARG A 178 5.44 13.75 -1.20
CA ARG A 178 5.90 14.78 -2.15
C ARG A 178 6.56 15.93 -1.39
N GLY A 179 7.63 16.50 -1.96
CA GLY A 179 8.35 17.61 -1.36
C GLY A 179 9.28 17.25 -0.19
N ILE A 180 9.35 15.97 0.22
CA ILE A 180 10.18 15.55 1.37
C ILE A 180 11.67 15.87 1.21
N THR A 181 12.14 16.01 -0.04
CA THR A 181 13.53 16.37 -0.35
C THR A 181 13.91 17.75 0.16
N ASN A 182 12.94 18.64 0.38
CA ASN A 182 13.17 19.98 0.93
C ASN A 182 13.62 19.97 2.40
N TYR A 183 13.47 18.82 3.08
CA TYR A 183 13.76 18.65 4.51
C TYR A 183 15.04 17.84 4.76
N GLY A 184 15.84 17.56 3.73
CA GLY A 184 17.07 16.77 3.80
C GLY A 184 18.12 17.24 2.80
N ASP A 185 19.19 16.45 2.63
CA ASP A 185 20.30 16.78 1.73
C ASP A 185 19.98 16.41 0.26
N ALA A 186 19.16 17.25 -0.38
CA ALA A 186 18.75 17.07 -1.77
C ALA A 186 19.94 17.07 -2.75
N GLU A 187 20.99 17.85 -2.48
CA GLU A 187 22.18 17.90 -3.34
C GLU A 187 22.94 16.57 -3.32
N ASN A 188 23.09 15.95 -2.16
CA ASN A 188 23.68 14.61 -2.07
C ASN A 188 22.84 13.56 -2.81
N LEU A 189 21.51 13.63 -2.68
CA LEU A 189 20.58 12.77 -3.40
C LEU A 189 20.76 12.93 -4.92
N LEU A 190 20.78 14.17 -5.41
CA LEU A 190 20.92 14.48 -6.84
C LEU A 190 22.30 14.12 -7.40
N ARG A 191 23.36 14.18 -6.59
CA ARG A 191 24.67 13.65 -6.98
C ARG A 191 24.63 12.14 -7.24
N ARG A 192 23.86 11.39 -6.44
CA ARG A 192 23.71 9.92 -6.57
C ARG A 192 22.66 9.53 -7.63
N LYS A 193 21.62 10.34 -7.79
CA LYS A 193 20.48 10.11 -8.70
C LYS A 193 20.10 11.40 -9.43
N PRO A 194 20.91 11.85 -10.41
CA PRO A 194 20.70 13.12 -11.09
C PRO A 194 19.38 13.19 -11.89
N PHE A 195 18.84 12.05 -12.29
CA PHE A 195 17.56 11.97 -13.01
C PHE A 195 16.35 12.37 -12.17
N LEU A 196 16.47 12.48 -10.84
CA LEU A 196 15.40 12.98 -9.98
C LEU A 196 15.29 14.51 -9.99
N ARG A 197 16.24 15.22 -10.61
CA ARG A 197 16.33 16.69 -10.58
C ARG A 197 15.07 17.37 -11.09
N GLU A 198 14.61 17.01 -12.28
CA GLU A 198 13.42 17.61 -12.90
C GLU A 198 12.17 17.39 -12.04
N ASP A 199 11.97 16.17 -11.53
CA ASP A 199 10.82 15.84 -10.69
C ASP A 199 10.87 16.57 -9.32
N ILE A 200 12.05 16.81 -8.75
CA ILE A 200 12.22 17.59 -7.52
C ILE A 200 11.96 19.07 -7.79
N GLU A 201 12.60 19.66 -8.81
CA GLU A 201 12.50 21.09 -9.15
C GLU A 201 11.07 21.48 -9.57
N THR A 202 10.33 20.56 -10.21
CA THR A 202 8.94 20.78 -10.61
C THR A 202 7.92 20.31 -9.57
N ASN A 203 8.36 19.84 -8.40
CA ASN A 203 7.52 19.30 -7.33
C ASN A 203 6.56 18.18 -7.79
N HIS A 204 7.08 17.22 -8.55
CA HIS A 204 6.38 16.00 -8.99
C HIS A 204 6.93 14.72 -8.36
N LEU A 205 8.09 14.77 -7.68
CA LEU A 205 8.64 13.61 -7.00
C LEU A 205 7.82 13.26 -5.75
N GLY A 206 7.23 12.08 -5.73
CA GLY A 206 6.51 11.53 -4.57
C GLY A 206 4.99 11.60 -4.68
N SER A 207 4.35 11.37 -3.55
CA SER A 207 2.91 11.16 -3.39
C SER A 207 2.27 12.36 -2.71
N VAL A 208 1.34 13.00 -3.43
CA VAL A 208 0.54 14.12 -2.92
C VAL A 208 -0.33 13.68 -1.73
N PRO A 209 -0.98 12.50 -1.75
CA PRO A 209 -1.74 12.07 -0.58
C PRO A 209 -0.86 11.75 0.64
N ALA A 210 0.35 11.22 0.43
CA ALA A 210 1.30 11.00 1.53
C ALA A 210 1.82 12.31 2.13
N GLU A 211 2.09 13.34 1.30
CA GLU A 211 2.40 14.70 1.78
C GLU A 211 1.28 15.27 2.65
N LYS A 212 0.02 15.14 2.21
CA LYS A 212 -1.14 15.57 3.00
C LYS A 212 -1.15 14.90 4.38
N LEU A 213 -1.05 13.57 4.42
CA LEU A 213 -1.07 12.82 5.68
C LEU A 213 0.14 13.11 6.57
N LEU A 214 1.32 13.38 6.00
CA LEU A 214 2.51 13.77 6.76
C LEU A 214 2.28 15.04 7.58
N HIS A 215 1.65 16.05 6.98
CA HIS A 215 1.37 17.31 7.65
C HIS A 215 0.12 17.28 8.54
N GLU A 216 -0.84 16.41 8.25
CA GLU A 216 -2.04 16.22 9.10
C GLU A 216 -1.75 15.38 10.34
N LEU A 217 -1.09 14.22 10.18
CA LEU A 217 -0.88 13.25 11.25
C LEU A 217 0.38 13.51 12.08
N LYS A 218 1.38 14.20 11.50
CA LYS A 218 2.63 14.60 12.15
C LYS A 218 3.27 13.49 13.00
N PRO A 219 3.53 12.30 12.40
CA PRO A 219 4.03 11.16 13.17
C PRO A 219 5.46 11.40 13.65
N ASP A 220 5.92 10.69 14.68
CA ASP A 220 7.31 10.79 15.13
C ASP A 220 8.27 10.28 14.04
N TYR A 221 7.84 9.24 13.32
CA TYR A 221 8.60 8.62 12.24
C TYR A 221 7.74 8.43 10.98
N TRP A 222 8.35 8.69 9.82
CA TRP A 222 7.79 8.33 8.53
C TRP A 222 8.77 7.46 7.75
N PHE A 223 8.38 6.24 7.40
CA PHE A 223 9.23 5.32 6.64
C PHE A 223 8.70 5.10 5.23
N ALA A 224 9.61 5.13 4.25
CA ALA A 224 9.28 4.91 2.85
C ALA A 224 10.35 4.13 2.06
N ALA A 225 10.05 3.79 0.81
CA ALA A 225 10.94 3.02 -0.07
C ALA A 225 10.83 3.47 -1.53
N HIS A 226 10.61 2.53 -2.46
CA HIS A 226 10.35 2.73 -3.90
C HIS A 226 11.50 3.30 -4.74
N LEU A 227 12.12 4.42 -4.35
CA LEU A 227 13.14 5.11 -5.15
C LEU A 227 14.52 4.44 -5.14
N HIS A 228 14.68 3.33 -4.41
CA HIS A 228 15.93 2.55 -4.32
C HIS A 228 17.13 3.43 -3.97
N CYS A 229 17.01 4.19 -2.89
CA CYS A 229 18.11 4.89 -2.24
C CYS A 229 17.76 5.24 -0.80
N GLN A 230 18.77 5.22 0.05
CA GLN A 230 18.65 5.84 1.37
C GLN A 230 18.58 7.37 1.27
N PHE A 231 17.61 7.95 1.97
CA PHE A 231 17.46 9.39 2.21
C PHE A 231 16.85 9.62 3.58
N ALA A 232 17.34 10.62 4.31
CA ALA A 232 16.82 11.00 5.62
C ALA A 232 16.48 12.49 5.60
N ALA A 233 15.38 12.84 6.26
CA ALA A 233 14.87 14.20 6.34
C ALA A 233 14.29 14.48 7.72
N LEU A 234 14.30 15.74 8.14
CA LEU A 234 13.66 16.18 9.39
C LEU A 234 12.61 17.24 9.07
N VAL A 235 11.35 16.85 9.17
CA VAL A 235 10.21 17.72 8.86
C VAL A 235 9.80 18.42 10.15
N LYS A 236 9.96 19.75 10.19
CA LYS A 236 9.46 20.57 11.29
C LYS A 236 8.04 21.01 10.99
N HIS A 237 7.12 20.72 11.91
CA HIS A 237 5.72 21.11 11.80
C HIS A 237 5.47 22.45 12.49
N GLU A 238 4.33 23.08 12.17
CA GLU A 238 3.95 24.40 12.68
C GLU A 238 3.80 24.45 14.21
N ASP A 239 3.47 23.32 14.84
CA ASP A 239 3.35 23.17 16.29
C ASP A 239 4.68 22.83 16.98
N ASN A 240 5.80 22.97 16.28
CA ASN A 240 7.16 22.62 16.71
C ASN A 240 7.38 21.11 16.98
N THR A 241 6.44 20.25 16.60
CA THR A 241 6.73 18.81 16.52
C THR A 241 7.59 18.51 15.30
N GLU A 242 8.28 17.37 15.33
CA GLU A 242 9.16 16.95 14.24
C GLU A 242 8.85 15.53 13.80
N THR A 243 8.81 15.30 12.49
CA THR A 243 8.78 13.95 11.90
C THR A 243 10.16 13.61 11.35
N LYS A 244 10.69 12.46 11.79
CA LYS A 244 11.92 11.87 11.26
C LYS A 244 11.56 11.00 10.06
N PHE A 245 11.89 11.47 8.86
CA PHE A 245 11.69 10.71 7.63
C PHE A 245 12.91 9.85 7.33
N LEU A 246 12.67 8.59 6.95
CA LEU A 246 13.69 7.69 6.45
C LEU A 246 13.15 6.89 5.27
N ALA A 247 13.83 7.02 4.13
CA ALA A 247 13.68 6.12 3.00
C ALA A 247 14.88 5.18 2.89
N LEU A 248 14.64 3.94 2.46
CA LEU A 248 15.67 2.92 2.32
C LEU A 248 15.71 2.32 0.90
N ASP A 249 16.85 1.69 0.59
CA ASP A 249 17.09 1.03 -0.70
C ASP A 249 16.40 -0.35 -0.77
N LYS A 250 16.54 -1.05 -1.89
CA LYS A 250 16.12 -2.45 -2.03
C LYS A 250 17.17 -3.42 -1.51
N CYS A 251 16.73 -4.61 -1.07
CA CYS A 251 17.58 -5.70 -0.58
C CYS A 251 18.56 -6.21 -1.65
N LEU A 252 19.71 -5.55 -1.77
CA LEU A 252 20.79 -5.90 -2.69
C LEU A 252 22.15 -5.73 -2.01
N PRO A 253 23.19 -6.47 -2.45
CA PRO A 253 24.53 -6.36 -1.89
C PRO A 253 25.04 -4.92 -1.88
N LYS A 254 25.69 -4.53 -0.77
CA LYS A 254 26.31 -3.21 -0.55
C LYS A 254 25.34 -2.03 -0.58
N ARG A 255 24.02 -2.26 -0.51
CA ARG A 255 23.01 -1.21 -0.43
C ARG A 255 22.53 -1.01 1.00
N ARG A 256 22.00 0.19 1.26
CA ARG A 256 21.47 0.59 2.57
C ARG A 256 19.96 0.34 2.61
N HIS A 257 19.59 -0.93 2.67
CA HIS A 257 18.21 -1.39 2.57
C HIS A 257 17.55 -1.63 3.93
N LEU A 258 18.35 -1.88 4.97
CA LEU A 258 17.92 -2.17 6.33
C LEU A 258 18.51 -1.14 7.31
N GLN A 259 17.72 -0.67 8.27
CA GLN A 259 18.19 0.17 9.38
C GLN A 259 17.52 -0.25 10.69
N ILE A 260 18.30 -0.33 11.77
CA ILE A 260 17.80 -0.61 13.11
C ILE A 260 17.61 0.71 13.85
N LEU A 261 16.46 0.86 14.49
CA LEU A 261 16.07 2.03 15.27
C LEU A 261 15.79 1.63 16.72
N ASP A 262 16.32 2.42 17.63
CA ASP A 262 15.97 2.37 19.05
C ASP A 262 14.73 3.24 19.28
N ILE A 263 13.62 2.58 19.59
CA ILE A 263 12.37 3.24 19.93
C ILE A 263 12.26 3.36 21.45
N PRO A 264 11.84 4.52 21.99
CA PRO A 264 11.73 4.75 23.44
C PRO A 264 10.97 3.65 24.17
N GLU A 265 11.40 3.35 25.40
CA GLU A 265 10.87 2.24 26.21
C GLU A 265 9.40 2.44 26.61
N GLU A 266 8.90 3.69 26.62
CA GLU A 266 7.48 4.00 26.85
C GLU A 266 6.54 3.31 25.84
N TYR A 267 7.06 2.98 24.65
CA TYR A 267 6.30 2.31 23.60
C TYR A 267 6.28 0.77 23.74
N ASP A 268 7.11 0.17 24.61
CA ASP A 268 7.27 -1.29 24.69
C ASP A 268 5.95 -2.03 24.91
N GLY A 269 5.16 -1.59 25.89
CA GLY A 269 3.90 -2.25 26.26
C GLY A 269 4.09 -3.76 26.47
N ASP A 270 3.12 -4.55 26.01
CA ASP A 270 3.17 -6.01 26.02
C ASP A 270 3.81 -6.64 24.77
N LYS A 271 4.25 -5.80 23.81
CA LYS A 271 4.77 -6.22 22.50
C LYS A 271 3.84 -7.20 21.77
N LEU A 272 2.52 -7.09 21.99
CA LEU A 272 1.51 -7.82 21.23
C LEU A 272 1.00 -6.98 20.07
N LEU A 273 0.63 -7.64 18.97
CA LEU A 273 -0.03 -7.02 17.85
C LEU A 273 -1.53 -6.86 18.15
N LYS A 274 -2.06 -5.65 18.01
CA LYS A 274 -3.46 -5.32 18.31
C LYS A 274 -4.08 -4.45 17.22
N GLN A 275 -5.37 -4.64 17.00
CA GLN A 275 -6.21 -3.72 16.25
C GLN A 275 -6.27 -2.36 16.97
N ASP A 276 -6.36 -1.30 16.20
CA ASP A 276 -6.55 0.04 16.72
C ASP A 276 -8.04 0.41 16.77
N VAL A 277 -8.57 0.70 17.96
CA VAL A 277 -10.00 0.99 18.15
C VAL A 277 -10.46 2.22 17.35
N GLU A 278 -9.68 3.29 17.31
CA GLU A 278 -10.04 4.50 16.58
C GLU A 278 -10.13 4.20 15.08
N TRP A 279 -9.15 3.48 14.53
CA TRP A 279 -9.18 3.03 13.14
C TRP A 279 -10.38 2.14 12.82
N LEU A 280 -10.67 1.14 13.66
CA LEU A 280 -11.86 0.30 13.47
C LEU A 280 -13.16 1.11 13.50
N THR A 281 -13.21 2.16 14.33
CA THR A 281 -14.35 3.07 14.42
C THR A 281 -14.48 3.92 13.16
N VAL A 282 -13.38 4.43 12.62
CA VAL A 282 -13.34 5.12 11.31
C VAL A 282 -13.80 4.18 10.20
N LEU A 283 -13.34 2.93 10.16
CA LEU A 283 -13.78 1.95 9.17
C LEU A 283 -15.31 1.75 9.22
N LYS A 284 -15.84 1.56 10.43
CA LYS A 284 -17.28 1.37 10.65
C LYS A 284 -18.09 2.60 10.24
N SER A 285 -17.69 3.79 10.67
CA SER A 285 -18.43 5.05 10.43
C SER A 285 -18.33 5.56 9.00
N THR A 286 -17.34 5.09 8.23
CA THR A 286 -17.13 5.47 6.81
C THR A 286 -17.41 4.32 5.84
N ASN A 287 -18.09 3.25 6.28
CA ASN A 287 -18.36 2.10 5.41
C ASN A 287 -19.20 2.49 4.18
N HIS A 288 -20.21 3.35 4.35
CA HIS A 288 -21.08 3.81 3.27
C HIS A 288 -20.36 4.66 2.20
N LEU A 289 -19.14 5.13 2.48
CA LEU A 289 -18.31 5.85 1.51
C LEU A 289 -17.56 4.91 0.55
N LEU A 290 -17.56 3.59 0.81
CA LEU A 290 -16.95 2.61 -0.07
C LEU A 290 -17.65 2.61 -1.43
N SER A 291 -16.87 2.85 -2.49
CA SER A 291 -17.31 2.71 -3.88
C SER A 291 -16.46 1.68 -4.61
N VAL A 292 -17.12 0.84 -5.41
CA VAL A 292 -16.47 -0.13 -6.30
C VAL A 292 -16.66 0.20 -7.78
N LYS A 293 -16.99 1.46 -8.08
CA LYS A 293 -17.21 1.93 -9.45
C LYS A 293 -15.92 2.45 -10.06
N ASN A 294 -15.71 2.18 -11.34
CA ASN A 294 -14.66 2.82 -12.13
C ASN A 294 -15.12 4.21 -12.59
N MET A 295 -15.28 5.12 -11.63
CA MET A 295 -15.59 6.54 -11.84
C MET A 295 -15.12 7.33 -10.63
N ASP A 296 -14.89 8.62 -10.81
CA ASP A 296 -14.47 9.50 -9.74
C ASP A 296 -15.54 9.57 -8.64
N CYS A 297 -15.09 9.34 -7.42
CA CYS A 297 -15.85 9.32 -6.18
C CYS A 297 -15.19 10.34 -5.22
N HIS A 298 -15.84 11.47 -5.04
CA HIS A 298 -15.35 12.51 -4.14
C HIS A 298 -15.68 12.17 -2.69
N MET A 299 -14.71 12.33 -1.81
CA MET A 299 -14.91 12.20 -0.37
C MET A 299 -15.60 13.45 0.18
N PRO A 300 -16.42 13.33 1.23
CA PRO A 300 -17.09 14.48 1.82
C PRO A 300 -16.06 15.47 2.36
N GLY A 301 -16.37 16.76 2.28
CA GLY A 301 -15.47 17.84 2.66
C GLY A 301 -16.21 19.04 3.26
N PRO A 302 -15.47 19.98 3.88
CA PRO A 302 -16.06 21.17 4.45
C PRO A 302 -16.79 22.00 3.38
N GLY A 303 -18.01 22.45 3.68
CA GLY A 303 -18.87 23.21 2.77
C GLY A 303 -19.97 22.38 2.07
N GLY A 304 -20.00 21.07 2.26
CA GLY A 304 -21.12 20.21 1.86
C GLY A 304 -22.23 20.11 2.91
N ASN A 305 -23.37 19.54 2.54
CA ASN A 305 -24.50 19.27 3.44
C ASN A 305 -24.37 17.93 4.21
N GLU A 306 -23.35 17.13 3.89
CA GLU A 306 -23.12 15.80 4.45
C GLU A 306 -22.06 15.83 5.56
N ARG A 307 -22.11 14.85 6.46
CA ARG A 307 -21.04 14.65 7.47
C ARG A 307 -19.71 14.43 6.74
N TYR A 308 -18.72 15.28 7.02
CA TYR A 308 -17.36 15.18 6.47
C TYR A 308 -16.30 14.89 7.54
N ASP A 309 -16.60 15.16 8.81
CA ASP A 309 -15.74 14.84 9.94
C ASP A 309 -16.21 13.53 10.59
N TYR A 310 -15.37 12.50 10.47
CA TYR A 310 -15.60 11.16 11.01
C TYR A 310 -14.60 10.83 12.12
N ARG A 311 -13.93 11.83 12.69
CA ARG A 311 -13.07 11.64 13.86
C ARG A 311 -13.90 11.04 15.00
N PRO A 312 -13.59 9.82 15.47
CA PRO A 312 -14.44 9.10 16.39
C PRO A 312 -14.59 9.80 17.74
N THR A 313 -15.80 9.78 18.27
CA THR A 313 -16.11 10.09 19.67
C THR A 313 -15.76 8.90 20.58
N GLU A 314 -15.59 9.16 21.88
CA GLU A 314 -15.33 8.09 22.85
C GLU A 314 -16.50 7.10 22.97
N GLU A 315 -17.75 7.55 22.75
CA GLU A 315 -18.92 6.68 22.69
C GLU A 315 -18.84 5.71 21.49
N GLU A 316 -18.57 6.22 20.28
CA GLU A 316 -18.39 5.39 19.08
C GLU A 316 -17.22 4.39 19.25
N LYS A 317 -16.12 4.78 19.90
CA LYS A 317 -15.00 3.87 20.23
C LYS A 317 -15.41 2.78 21.22
N ASN A 318 -16.16 3.13 22.27
CA ASN A 318 -16.65 2.17 23.27
C ASN A 318 -17.60 1.15 22.65
N ASP A 319 -18.46 1.55 21.72
CA ASP A 319 -19.32 0.62 20.96
C ASP A 319 -18.49 -0.40 20.18
N VAL A 320 -17.42 0.05 19.52
CA VAL A 320 -16.51 -0.85 18.80
C VAL A 320 -15.74 -1.77 19.75
N LEU A 321 -15.32 -1.30 20.92
CA LEU A 321 -14.70 -2.16 21.94
C LEU A 321 -15.66 -3.25 22.42
N ASN A 322 -16.93 -2.92 22.63
CA ASN A 322 -17.96 -3.89 23.03
C ASN A 322 -18.21 -4.95 21.95
N ILE A 323 -18.17 -4.56 20.67
CA ILE A 323 -18.28 -5.48 19.53
C ILE A 323 -17.06 -6.41 19.44
N MET A 324 -15.85 -5.84 19.54
CA MET A 324 -14.62 -6.59 19.29
C MET A 324 -14.22 -7.48 20.47
N GLN A 325 -14.46 -7.02 21.71
CA GLN A 325 -14.12 -7.65 23.00
C GLN A 325 -12.62 -7.86 23.27
N ASP A 326 -11.88 -8.34 22.27
CA ASP A 326 -10.44 -8.55 22.26
C ASP A 326 -9.87 -7.92 20.99
N LEU A 327 -8.99 -6.93 21.15
CA LEU A 327 -8.31 -6.27 20.04
C LEU A 327 -7.03 -7.00 19.62
N THR A 328 -6.60 -8.04 20.34
CA THR A 328 -5.37 -8.76 20.03
C THR A 328 -5.51 -9.50 18.71
N ILE A 329 -4.56 -9.27 17.80
CA ILE A 329 -4.50 -9.95 16.51
C ILE A 329 -3.75 -11.27 16.72
N LYS A 330 -4.49 -12.36 16.84
CA LYS A 330 -3.92 -13.70 17.10
C LYS A 330 -3.46 -14.35 15.81
N GLU A 331 -2.28 -14.97 15.84
CA GLU A 331 -1.66 -15.65 14.69
C GLU A 331 -2.46 -16.87 14.21
N ASP A 332 -3.24 -17.50 15.10
CA ASP A 332 -4.10 -18.65 14.79
C ASP A 332 -5.24 -18.33 13.80
N SER A 333 -5.49 -17.05 13.53
CA SER A 333 -6.41 -16.61 12.48
C SER A 333 -5.84 -16.75 11.06
N PHE A 334 -4.55 -17.04 10.91
CA PHE A 334 -3.96 -17.33 9.60
C PHE A 334 -4.53 -18.63 9.00
N VAL A 335 -5.00 -18.55 7.75
CA VAL A 335 -5.49 -19.70 6.99
C VAL A 335 -4.93 -19.65 5.57
N ARG A 336 -4.51 -20.80 5.04
CA ARG A 336 -4.12 -20.94 3.64
C ARG A 336 -5.35 -20.86 2.74
N THR A 337 -5.50 -19.76 2.02
CA THR A 337 -6.61 -19.54 1.07
C THR A 337 -6.37 -20.06 -0.35
N ALA A 338 -5.13 -20.41 -0.72
CA ALA A 338 -4.73 -20.83 -2.06
C ALA A 338 -3.71 -22.00 -2.02
N PRO A 339 -3.57 -22.78 -3.11
CA PRO A 339 -2.58 -23.85 -3.18
C PRO A 339 -1.15 -23.33 -2.99
N VAL A 340 -0.32 -24.13 -2.31
CA VAL A 340 1.12 -23.88 -2.19
C VAL A 340 1.80 -23.96 -3.56
N TYR A 341 2.86 -23.18 -3.74
CA TYR A 341 3.68 -23.22 -4.94
C TYR A 341 4.10 -24.65 -5.34
N ASN A 342 3.81 -25.02 -6.58
CA ASN A 342 4.29 -26.23 -7.22
C ASN A 342 5.06 -25.84 -8.49
N PRO A 343 6.38 -26.11 -8.59
CA PRO A 343 7.18 -25.78 -9.77
C PRO A 343 6.68 -26.40 -11.07
N ARG A 344 5.95 -27.51 -11.00
CA ARG A 344 5.38 -28.22 -12.15
C ARG A 344 4.01 -27.68 -12.58
N ALA A 345 3.36 -26.86 -11.75
CA ALA A 345 2.08 -26.27 -12.09
C ALA A 345 2.26 -25.23 -13.20
N PRO A 346 1.33 -25.13 -14.17
CA PRO A 346 1.41 -24.13 -15.22
C PRO A 346 1.30 -22.71 -14.63
N LYS A 347 1.91 -21.74 -15.31
CA LYS A 347 1.73 -20.33 -14.99
C LYS A 347 0.44 -19.81 -15.61
N CYS A 348 -0.69 -19.96 -14.92
CA CYS A 348 -1.98 -19.40 -15.30
C CYS A 348 -2.25 -18.06 -14.62
N ALA A 349 -3.00 -17.18 -15.29
CA ALA A 349 -3.52 -15.98 -14.64
C ALA A 349 -4.64 -16.36 -13.66
N PRO A 350 -4.78 -15.66 -12.53
CA PRO A 350 -5.88 -15.92 -11.61
C PRO A 350 -7.21 -15.64 -12.29
N SER A 351 -8.16 -16.56 -12.15
CA SER A 351 -9.48 -16.46 -12.77
C SER A 351 -10.46 -15.71 -11.88
N ASN A 352 -10.71 -16.22 -10.67
CA ASN A 352 -11.63 -15.62 -9.71
C ASN A 352 -10.89 -15.20 -8.44
N PRO A 353 -11.28 -14.07 -7.83
CA PRO A 353 -10.81 -13.72 -6.51
C PRO A 353 -11.22 -14.76 -5.47
N ARG A 354 -10.45 -14.84 -4.38
CA ARG A 354 -10.65 -15.77 -3.27
C ARG A 354 -11.17 -15.03 -2.05
N MET A 355 -11.99 -15.72 -1.28
CA MET A 355 -12.45 -15.25 0.03
C MET A 355 -11.37 -15.51 1.09
N ASN A 356 -11.19 -14.57 2.03
CA ASN A 356 -10.31 -14.76 3.18
C ASN A 356 -11.10 -14.74 4.50
N PRO A 357 -11.04 -15.81 5.31
CA PRO A 357 -11.75 -15.88 6.58
C PRO A 357 -11.42 -14.74 7.56
N GLN A 358 -10.20 -14.19 7.52
CA GLN A 358 -9.81 -13.06 8.38
C GLN A 358 -10.60 -11.81 8.06
N THR A 359 -10.71 -11.45 6.78
CA THR A 359 -11.51 -10.31 6.31
C THR A 359 -12.99 -10.55 6.53
N MET A 360 -13.51 -11.74 6.24
CA MET A 360 -14.90 -12.09 6.53
C MET A 360 -15.26 -11.86 8.00
N ASN A 361 -14.44 -12.38 8.92
CA ASN A 361 -14.69 -12.26 10.36
C ASN A 361 -14.73 -10.80 10.81
N LEU A 362 -13.80 -9.96 10.32
CA LEU A 362 -13.79 -8.55 10.65
C LEU A 362 -15.01 -7.82 10.06
N CYS A 363 -15.32 -8.07 8.80
CA CYS A 363 -16.48 -7.48 8.12
C CYS A 363 -17.80 -7.83 8.82
N ASP A 364 -17.99 -9.11 9.17
CA ASP A 364 -19.17 -9.60 9.87
C ASP A 364 -19.30 -8.98 11.27
N LYS A 365 -18.20 -8.90 12.03
CA LYS A 365 -18.20 -8.30 13.37
C LYS A 365 -18.52 -6.81 13.34
N LEU A 366 -17.88 -6.05 12.46
CA LEU A 366 -18.03 -4.60 12.40
C LEU A 366 -19.25 -4.16 11.57
N CYS A 367 -19.91 -5.07 10.86
CA CYS A 367 -20.92 -4.80 9.85
C CYS A 367 -20.41 -3.82 8.77
N ILE A 368 -19.22 -4.11 8.23
CA ILE A 368 -18.61 -3.36 7.13
C ILE A 368 -18.48 -4.24 5.89
N ASP A 369 -18.38 -3.61 4.72
CA ASP A 369 -18.31 -4.31 3.44
C ASP A 369 -16.90 -4.77 3.12
N ASP A 370 -16.77 -5.97 2.55
CA ASP A 370 -15.57 -6.39 1.83
C ASP A 370 -15.63 -5.84 0.39
N PRO A 371 -14.72 -4.93 -0.01
CA PRO A 371 -14.70 -4.37 -1.36
C PRO A 371 -14.75 -5.43 -2.46
N LEU A 372 -14.07 -6.56 -2.28
CA LEU A 372 -13.99 -7.60 -3.30
C LEU A 372 -15.33 -8.34 -3.42
N GLN A 373 -16.04 -8.58 -2.31
CA GLN A 373 -17.41 -9.09 -2.34
C GLN A 373 -18.36 -8.14 -3.06
N VAL A 374 -18.26 -6.83 -2.80
CA VAL A 374 -19.11 -5.83 -3.47
C VAL A 374 -18.83 -5.79 -4.99
N VAL A 375 -17.56 -5.89 -5.41
CA VAL A 375 -17.19 -6.01 -6.84
C VAL A 375 -17.79 -7.29 -7.46
N MET A 376 -17.69 -8.42 -6.75
CA MET A 376 -18.23 -9.71 -7.22
C MET A 376 -19.75 -9.68 -7.34
N ALA A 377 -20.45 -9.19 -6.33
CA ALA A 377 -21.91 -9.05 -6.33
C ALA A 377 -22.39 -8.18 -7.50
N ARG A 378 -21.72 -7.07 -7.76
CA ARG A 378 -22.05 -6.16 -8.88
C ARG A 378 -21.77 -6.78 -10.26
N SER A 379 -20.78 -7.65 -10.37
CA SER A 379 -20.42 -8.33 -11.64
C SER A 379 -21.16 -9.65 -11.87
N GLY A 380 -21.97 -10.10 -10.90
CA GLY A 380 -22.64 -11.42 -10.96
C GLY A 380 -21.69 -12.60 -10.82
N ARG A 381 -20.47 -12.35 -10.32
CA ARG A 381 -19.44 -13.37 -10.09
C ARG A 381 -19.44 -13.77 -8.62
N VAL A 382 -18.87 -14.94 -8.32
CA VAL A 382 -18.80 -15.46 -6.96
C VAL A 382 -17.33 -15.60 -6.55
N LEU A 383 -17.03 -15.30 -5.28
CA LEU A 383 -15.72 -15.56 -4.72
C LEU A 383 -15.44 -17.05 -4.64
N THR A 384 -14.20 -17.42 -4.94
CA THR A 384 -13.73 -18.79 -4.74
C THR A 384 -13.51 -19.02 -3.25
N GLN A 385 -14.08 -20.10 -2.72
CA GLN A 385 -13.83 -20.51 -1.34
C GLN A 385 -12.36 -20.90 -1.14
N PRO A 386 -11.81 -20.73 0.07
CA PRO A 386 -10.50 -21.27 0.42
C PRO A 386 -10.47 -22.77 0.04
N SER A 387 -9.43 -23.19 -0.67
CA SER A 387 -9.24 -24.62 -0.91
C SER A 387 -8.78 -25.25 0.42
N PRO A 388 -9.54 -26.18 1.03
CA PRO A 388 -9.02 -26.95 2.15
C PRO A 388 -7.80 -27.72 1.65
N ASP A 389 -6.71 -27.69 2.42
CA ASP A 389 -5.49 -28.41 2.07
C ASP A 389 -5.76 -29.90 1.80
N ASP A 390 -5.05 -30.45 0.80
CA ASP A 390 -4.81 -31.88 0.57
C ASP A 390 -3.99 -32.50 1.73
N ASN A 391 -4.49 -32.41 2.96
CA ASN A 391 -3.98 -33.12 4.13
C ASN A 391 -4.98 -34.21 4.52
N ASN A 392 -5.19 -35.18 3.62
CA ASN A 392 -5.42 -36.60 3.94
C ASN A 392 -5.56 -37.41 2.66
N VAL A 393 -4.42 -37.91 2.15
CA VAL A 393 -4.44 -39.13 1.33
C VAL A 393 -4.83 -40.28 2.25
N THR A 394 -6.12 -40.59 2.29
CA THR A 394 -6.58 -41.96 2.54
C THR A 394 -7.59 -42.29 1.46
N SER A 395 -7.15 -43.11 0.52
CA SER A 395 -7.98 -43.74 -0.49
C SER A 395 -9.15 -44.47 0.18
N THR A 396 -10.36 -43.95 0.04
CA THR A 396 -11.56 -44.77 0.08
C THR A 396 -12.47 -44.31 -1.06
N SER A 397 -12.65 -45.19 -2.03
CA SER A 397 -13.63 -45.04 -3.08
C SER A 397 -15.02 -45.16 -2.47
N GLU A 398 -15.83 -44.11 -2.52
CA GLU A 398 -17.27 -44.24 -2.29
C GLU A 398 -18.08 -43.50 -3.37
N THR A 399 -18.46 -44.33 -4.34
CA THR A 399 -19.75 -44.43 -5.03
C THR A 399 -20.77 -43.30 -4.79
N LEU A 400 -21.11 -42.62 -5.88
CA LEU A 400 -22.27 -41.75 -6.06
C LEU A 400 -23.58 -42.42 -5.60
N VAL A 401 -24.17 -41.90 -4.52
CA VAL A 401 -25.60 -42.13 -4.22
C VAL A 401 -26.34 -40.80 -4.38
N ARG A 402 -27.15 -40.73 -5.44
CA ARG A 402 -28.19 -39.71 -5.63
C ARG A 402 -29.21 -39.86 -4.49
N VAL A 403 -29.27 -38.87 -3.60
CA VAL A 403 -30.40 -38.70 -2.68
C VAL A 403 -31.21 -37.50 -3.15
N SER A 404 -32.44 -37.79 -3.56
CA SER A 404 -33.50 -36.84 -3.90
C SER A 404 -33.88 -36.07 -2.65
N VAL A 405 -33.71 -34.75 -2.65
CA VAL A 405 -34.21 -33.89 -1.55
C VAL A 405 -35.57 -33.33 -1.95
N SER A 406 -36.57 -33.74 -1.18
CA SER A 406 -37.94 -33.23 -1.19
C SER A 406 -38.00 -31.76 -0.77
N SER A 407 -38.85 -31.03 -1.47
CA SER A 407 -39.30 -29.65 -1.24
C SER A 407 -39.61 -29.30 0.21
N VAL A 408 -39.02 -28.21 0.73
CA VAL A 408 -39.52 -27.49 1.91
C VAL A 408 -39.47 -25.97 1.65
N GLU A 409 -40.68 -25.43 1.46
CA GLU A 409 -41.24 -24.11 1.77
C GLU A 409 -40.35 -22.85 1.69
N HIS A 410 -40.61 -22.07 0.62
CA HIS A 410 -40.25 -20.67 0.49
C HIS A 410 -41.17 -19.78 1.33
N THR A 411 -40.60 -18.95 2.22
CA THR A 411 -41.30 -17.78 2.79
C THR A 411 -41.36 -16.63 1.77
N PRO A 412 -42.54 -16.05 1.48
CA PRO A 412 -42.69 -15.03 0.44
C PRO A 412 -42.36 -13.62 0.95
N MET A 413 -41.34 -12.97 0.37
CA MET A 413 -41.17 -11.52 0.51
C MET A 413 -42.19 -10.80 -0.39
N LYS A 414 -43.16 -10.11 0.23
CA LYS A 414 -44.08 -9.21 -0.46
C LYS A 414 -43.30 -8.02 -1.06
N CYS A 415 -43.34 -7.90 -2.37
CA CYS A 415 -42.84 -6.74 -3.11
C CYS A 415 -43.93 -5.65 -3.11
N SER A 416 -43.78 -4.59 -2.32
CA SER A 416 -44.62 -3.38 -2.44
C SER A 416 -44.01 -2.43 -3.48
N LYS A 417 -44.68 -2.27 -4.62
CA LYS A 417 -44.39 -1.23 -5.62
C LYS A 417 -44.72 0.14 -5.02
N LEU A 418 -43.70 0.97 -4.80
CA LEU A 418 -43.85 2.41 -4.58
C LEU A 418 -43.51 3.13 -5.89
N SER A 419 -44.52 3.69 -6.54
CA SER A 419 -44.40 4.60 -7.67
C SER A 419 -44.28 6.04 -7.16
N LEU A 420 -43.16 6.70 -7.46
CA LEU A 420 -42.93 8.11 -7.14
C LEU A 420 -43.44 9.01 -8.27
N PRO A 421 -44.05 10.17 -7.99
CA PRO A 421 -44.50 11.12 -9.00
C PRO A 421 -43.33 11.93 -9.60
N PRO A 422 -43.46 12.42 -10.85
CA PRO A 422 -42.42 13.21 -11.52
C PRO A 422 -42.25 14.63 -10.94
N PRO A 423 -41.06 15.24 -11.09
CA PRO A 423 -40.73 16.53 -10.48
C PRO A 423 -41.39 17.71 -11.21
N ASN A 424 -41.92 18.67 -10.44
CA ASN A 424 -42.48 19.92 -10.93
C ASN A 424 -41.37 20.96 -11.18
N THR A 425 -41.31 21.49 -12.40
CA THR A 425 -40.58 22.71 -12.76
C THR A 425 -41.40 23.95 -12.40
N PRO A 426 -40.85 25.00 -11.76
CA PRO A 426 -41.57 26.24 -11.54
C PRO A 426 -41.52 27.16 -12.77
N THR A 427 -42.69 27.69 -13.13
CA THR A 427 -42.90 28.76 -14.11
C THR A 427 -42.96 30.11 -13.39
N GLU A 428 -42.48 31.16 -14.06
CA GLU A 428 -42.45 32.57 -13.64
C GLU A 428 -43.81 33.15 -13.21
N CYS A 429 -43.80 34.12 -12.28
CA CYS A 429 -44.59 35.36 -12.35
C CYS A 429 -44.19 36.40 -11.29
N ASN A 430 -43.84 37.59 -11.78
CA ASN A 430 -44.00 38.97 -11.29
C ASN A 430 -44.37 39.28 -9.82
N GLY A 431 -43.68 40.29 -9.27
CA GLY A 431 -44.14 41.11 -8.13
C GLY A 431 -43.09 42.12 -7.69
N GLU A 432 -43.34 43.41 -7.94
CA GLU A 432 -42.53 44.57 -7.57
C GLU A 432 -42.62 44.97 -6.09
N GLU A 433 -41.77 45.94 -5.72
CA GLU A 433 -41.77 46.83 -4.55
C GLU A 433 -41.20 46.31 -3.22
N SER A 434 -40.52 47.08 -2.37
CA SER A 434 -39.83 48.38 -2.46
C SER A 434 -39.12 48.68 -1.11
N LEU A 435 -38.02 49.44 -1.16
CA LEU A 435 -37.54 50.43 -0.16
C LEU A 435 -36.78 50.01 1.14
N LYS A 436 -35.48 50.35 1.10
CA LYS A 436 -34.72 51.33 1.93
C LYS A 436 -33.96 50.91 3.22
N ASN A 437 -32.64 51.09 3.10
CA ASN A 437 -31.67 51.78 3.99
C ASN A 437 -31.30 51.06 5.31
N SER A 438 -30.05 51.00 5.82
CA SER A 438 -28.92 51.94 5.74
C SER A 438 -27.65 51.33 6.39
N ILE A 439 -26.49 51.48 5.71
CA ILE A 439 -25.13 51.84 6.23
C ILE A 439 -24.48 50.98 7.35
N CYS A 440 -23.36 50.28 7.05
CA CYS A 440 -21.97 50.76 7.26
C CYS A 440 -20.92 49.65 6.96
N SER A 441 -20.00 49.90 6.02
CA SER A 441 -18.69 49.24 5.88
C SER A 441 -17.58 50.24 6.28
N PRO A 442 -16.35 49.81 6.60
CA PRO A 442 -15.30 49.61 5.58
C PRO A 442 -14.48 48.32 5.83
N GLU A 443 -14.21 47.48 4.81
CA GLU A 443 -13.12 47.57 3.81
C GLU A 443 -11.70 47.34 4.35
N SER A 444 -11.01 46.28 3.90
CA SER A 444 -10.14 46.37 2.71
C SER A 444 -9.57 44.99 2.31
N THR A 445 -9.88 44.44 1.13
CA THR A 445 -9.23 44.55 -0.23
C THR A 445 -7.94 43.71 -0.32
N PHE A 446 -7.75 42.74 -1.23
CA PHE A 446 -7.78 42.75 -2.72
C PHE A 446 -8.03 41.31 -3.22
N ALA A 447 -8.98 41.00 -4.12
CA ALA A 447 -9.27 41.44 -5.49
C ALA A 447 -8.64 40.53 -6.57
N SER A 448 -9.52 39.73 -7.18
CA SER A 448 -9.41 39.03 -8.46
C SER A 448 -9.73 39.99 -9.62
N MET A 449 -9.29 39.67 -10.84
CA MET A 449 -9.77 40.29 -12.08
C MET A 449 -10.29 39.23 -13.05
N ASP A 450 -11.39 39.59 -13.67
CA ASP A 450 -12.31 38.79 -14.48
C ASP A 450 -11.93 38.60 -15.96
N ASN A 451 -12.65 37.62 -16.51
CA ASN A 451 -12.89 37.21 -17.90
C ASN A 451 -13.05 38.31 -18.96
N MET A 452 -12.69 37.95 -20.20
CA MET A 452 -13.44 38.36 -21.40
C MET A 452 -13.68 37.16 -22.33
N ASN A 453 -14.95 36.96 -22.69
CA ASN A 453 -15.42 36.08 -23.76
C ASN A 453 -15.68 36.92 -25.02
N THR A 454 -15.23 36.43 -26.18
CA THR A 454 -15.81 36.78 -27.48
C THR A 454 -15.93 35.52 -28.34
N THR A 455 -17.11 35.38 -28.96
CA THR A 455 -17.48 34.38 -29.96
C THR A 455 -16.97 34.79 -31.34
N ASP A 456 -16.44 33.84 -32.12
CA ASP A 456 -16.68 33.83 -33.58
C ASP A 456 -16.34 32.49 -34.23
N ASP A 457 -17.05 32.23 -35.33
CA ASP A 457 -17.24 30.95 -36.00
C ASP A 457 -16.19 30.66 -37.10
N SER A 458 -16.05 29.38 -37.42
CA SER A 458 -15.64 28.79 -38.72
C SER A 458 -14.17 28.58 -39.16
N SER A 459 -14.00 27.35 -39.67
CA SER A 459 -13.12 26.87 -40.77
C SER A 459 -11.71 26.31 -40.48
N THR A 460 -11.63 24.97 -40.57
CA THR A 460 -10.42 24.16 -40.80
C THR A 460 -9.71 24.51 -42.11
N PRO A 461 -8.36 24.48 -42.13
CA PRO A 461 -7.60 24.10 -43.31
C PRO A 461 -6.74 22.85 -43.07
N THR A 462 -6.84 21.93 -44.01
CA THR A 462 -5.93 20.80 -44.23
C THR A 462 -4.60 21.28 -44.84
N THR A 463 -3.45 20.94 -44.25
CA THR A 463 -2.40 20.06 -44.84
C THR A 463 -1.00 20.25 -44.23
N ASN A 464 -0.34 19.11 -44.04
CA ASN A 464 1.10 18.84 -44.12
C ASN A 464 2.05 19.46 -43.06
N GLY A 465 2.08 18.81 -41.89
CA GLY A 465 3.20 18.89 -40.94
C GLY A 465 3.46 17.51 -40.32
N THR A 466 4.73 17.11 -40.27
CA THR A 466 5.23 15.81 -39.80
C THR A 466 4.62 15.34 -38.47
N LYS A 467 4.09 14.11 -38.44
CA LYS A 467 3.55 13.46 -37.24
C LYS A 467 4.66 13.28 -36.18
N LYS A 468 4.78 14.22 -35.24
CA LYS A 468 5.47 13.96 -33.97
C LYS A 468 4.52 13.15 -33.09
N ALA A 469 4.83 11.86 -32.94
CA ALA A 469 4.17 10.98 -31.98
C ALA A 469 4.34 11.58 -30.57
N PHE A 470 3.23 11.90 -29.91
CA PHE A 470 3.22 12.23 -28.49
C PHE A 470 3.60 10.97 -27.69
N LYS A 471 4.90 10.81 -27.44
CA LYS A 471 5.41 9.87 -26.43
C LYS A 471 4.98 10.39 -25.06
N ARG A 472 4.08 9.67 -24.38
CA ARG A 472 3.83 9.82 -22.94
C ARG A 472 5.17 9.61 -22.22
N ARG A 473 5.74 10.67 -21.63
CA ARG A 473 7.01 10.60 -20.89
C ARG A 473 6.74 10.13 -19.46
N ASN A 474 7.69 9.37 -18.91
CA ASN A 474 7.76 8.85 -17.52
C ASN A 474 7.34 7.39 -17.27
N ILE A 475 7.17 6.54 -18.29
CA ILE A 475 6.96 5.09 -18.05
C ILE A 475 8.23 4.36 -17.57
N SER A 476 9.43 4.88 -17.85
CA SER A 476 10.71 4.20 -17.57
C SER A 476 11.16 4.30 -16.11
N ILE A 477 10.69 5.31 -15.36
CA ILE A 477 10.95 5.42 -13.91
C ILE A 477 10.16 4.33 -13.16
N TYR A 478 8.95 4.02 -13.62
CA TYR A 478 8.08 2.98 -13.06
C TYR A 478 8.27 1.58 -13.68
N ASN A 479 9.18 1.41 -14.65
CA ASN A 479 9.45 0.12 -15.30
C ASN A 479 10.95 -0.04 -15.61
N THR A 480 11.85 0.32 -14.70
CA THR A 480 13.28 0.04 -14.92
C THR A 480 13.57 -1.42 -14.58
N PRO A 481 14.01 -2.23 -15.54
CA PRO A 481 14.46 -3.57 -15.25
C PRO A 481 15.89 -3.58 -14.71
N ASN A 482 16.18 -4.57 -13.87
CA ASN A 482 17.51 -4.85 -13.34
C ASN A 482 18.53 -4.90 -14.49
N GLY A 483 19.44 -3.93 -14.53
CA GLY A 483 20.70 -4.07 -15.25
C GLY A 483 21.60 -5.00 -14.44
N GLU A 484 21.87 -6.17 -14.98
CA GLU A 484 22.90 -7.09 -14.48
C GLU A 484 24.27 -6.56 -14.92
N ASP A 485 25.13 -6.23 -13.96
CA ASP A 485 26.56 -6.13 -14.21
C ASP A 485 27.10 -7.56 -14.31
N THR A 486 27.28 -8.04 -15.54
CA THR A 486 27.93 -9.32 -15.83
C THR A 486 29.42 -9.23 -15.52
N VAL A 487 29.87 -9.98 -14.52
CA VAL A 487 31.28 -10.29 -14.31
C VAL A 487 31.70 -11.25 -15.41
N SER A 488 32.58 -10.80 -16.29
CA SER A 488 33.18 -11.63 -17.34
C SER A 488 34.29 -12.50 -16.74
N ASP A 489 34.00 -13.78 -16.54
CA ASP A 489 35.02 -14.81 -16.40
C ASP A 489 35.40 -15.31 -17.81
N THR A 490 36.56 -14.89 -18.29
CA THR A 490 37.25 -15.53 -19.42
C THR A 490 38.68 -15.87 -19.01
N SER A 491 38.97 -17.15 -18.79
CA SER A 491 40.33 -17.68 -18.92
C SER A 491 40.36 -19.10 -19.49
N SER A 492 40.89 -19.20 -20.71
CA SER A 492 41.64 -20.31 -21.31
C SER A 492 42.10 -19.72 -22.64
N GLY A 493 43.36 -19.34 -22.88
CA GLY A 493 44.61 -20.04 -22.65
C GLY A 493 45.23 -20.20 -24.03
N LEU A 494 46.42 -19.64 -24.28
CA LEU A 494 47.47 -20.05 -25.23
C LEU A 494 48.54 -18.95 -25.35
N VAL A 495 49.72 -19.27 -24.78
CA VAL A 495 51.11 -19.02 -25.24
C VAL A 495 51.41 -17.76 -26.08
N ASP A 496 52.22 -16.83 -25.56
CA ASP A 496 53.62 -16.65 -26.01
C ASP A 496 54.43 -15.63 -25.19
N SER A 497 55.74 -15.84 -25.24
CA SER A 497 56.87 -15.23 -24.53
C SER A 497 57.08 -13.72 -24.73
N ASP A 498 57.36 -12.98 -23.64
CA ASP A 498 58.69 -12.38 -23.39
C ASP A 498 58.66 -11.37 -22.22
N SER A 499 59.70 -11.48 -21.37
CA SER A 499 60.08 -10.57 -20.26
C SER A 499 60.86 -9.34 -20.81
N PRO A 500 61.05 -8.20 -20.09
CA PRO A 500 61.54 -8.19 -18.69
C PRO A 500 61.14 -7.03 -17.74
N ARG A 501 61.22 -7.38 -16.44
CA ARG A 501 61.71 -6.61 -15.26
C ARG A 501 61.15 -5.21 -14.96
N SER A 502 60.62 -5.03 -13.72
CA SER A 502 61.30 -4.28 -12.65
C SER A 502 60.46 -4.15 -11.36
N ASN A 503 61.09 -4.56 -10.25
CA ASN A 503 61.00 -4.12 -8.85
C ASN A 503 59.73 -4.32 -7.99
N LYS A 504 59.89 -5.32 -7.11
CA LYS A 504 59.29 -5.51 -5.78
C LYS A 504 59.54 -4.31 -4.86
N LEU A 505 58.60 -4.01 -3.96
CA LEU A 505 58.70 -4.32 -2.51
C LEU A 505 57.35 -4.05 -1.77
N PRO A 506 56.98 -4.86 -0.77
CA PRO A 506 55.71 -4.76 -0.05
C PRO A 506 55.84 -4.09 1.33
N PHE A 507 54.79 -3.41 1.79
CA PHE A 507 54.68 -2.92 3.17
C PHE A 507 53.96 -3.96 4.05
N LYS A 508 54.59 -4.28 5.18
CA LYS A 508 54.21 -5.31 6.16
C LYS A 508 53.55 -4.64 7.37
N SER A 509 52.48 -5.24 7.86
CA SER A 509 51.83 -4.95 9.13
C SER A 509 52.70 -5.35 10.33
N TYR A 510 52.67 -4.58 11.42
CA TYR A 510 52.90 -5.09 12.77
C TYR A 510 51.96 -4.41 13.77
N TYR A 511 51.53 -5.22 14.73
CA TYR A 511 50.69 -4.91 15.87
C TYR A 511 51.55 -4.68 17.13
N TYR A 512 50.95 -3.97 18.09
CA TYR A 512 51.13 -3.97 19.56
C TYR A 512 52.14 -3.06 20.30
N SER A 513 51.52 -2.34 21.26
CA SER A 513 51.84 -2.11 22.69
C SER A 513 52.81 -1.02 23.18
N ASP A 514 52.25 -0.30 24.16
CA ASP A 514 52.82 0.28 25.38
C ASP A 514 53.73 1.51 25.30
N SER A 515 53.17 2.66 25.67
CA SER A 515 53.45 3.46 26.90
C SER A 515 52.78 4.82 26.80
#